data_AF-A0A348P526-F1
#
_entry.id   AF-A0A348P526-F1
#
_cell.length_a   1.000
_cell.length_b   1.000
_cell.length_c   1.000
_cell.angle_alpha   90.00
_cell.angle_beta   90.00
_cell.angle_gamma   90.00
#
_symmetry.space_group_name_H-M   'P 1'
#
loop_
_entity.id
_entity.type
_entity.pdbx_description
1 polymer ?
#
loop_
_entity_poly.entity_id
_entity_poly.type
_entity_poly.pdbx_seq_one_letter_code
_entity_poly.pdbx_strand_id
1 'polypeptide(L)'
;MLEQVMIFGQAQIQLFIISEHYEEIREKFLKELNAGVTMSYIQTGLLGEDSKGIICVIPSRKLYNANEIVRSIDPEAFITVTKIKEVKGRGFTSERQQLDYDVSK
;
A
#
# COMPACT_ATOMS: atom_id res chain seq x y z
N MET A 1 -31.64 -0.13 0.68
CA MET A 1 -31.00 -0.09 -0.65
C MET A 1 -29.91 0.98 -0.73
N LEU A 2 -30.17 2.23 -0.34
CA LEU A 2 -29.16 3.30 -0.29
C LEU A 2 -28.02 3.04 0.72
N GLU A 3 -28.33 2.54 1.92
CA GLU A 3 -27.31 2.18 2.92
C GLU A 3 -26.37 1.08 2.44
N GLN A 4 -26.89 0.13 1.66
CA GLN A 4 -26.10 -0.96 1.09
C GLN A 4 -25.08 -0.43 0.08
N VAL A 5 -25.45 0.56 -0.74
CA VAL A 5 -24.57 1.21 -1.71
C VAL A 5 -23.48 2.06 -1.03
N MET A 6 -23.76 2.66 0.13
CA MET A 6 -22.76 3.37 0.93
C MET A 6 -21.78 2.42 1.66
N ILE A 7 -22.25 1.22 2.07
CA ILE A 7 -21.41 0.16 2.65
C ILE A 7 -20.53 -0.50 1.56
N PHE A 8 -20.95 -0.51 0.29
CA PHE A 8 -20.09 -0.77 -0.87
C PHE A 8 -19.15 0.41 -1.18
N GLY A 9 -18.66 1.11 -0.16
CA GLY A 9 -17.48 1.97 -0.26
C GLY A 9 -16.42 1.22 -1.06
N GLN A 10 -15.92 1.87 -2.11
CA GLN A 10 -15.18 1.27 -3.22
C GLN A 10 -14.34 0.09 -2.77
N ALA A 11 -14.54 -1.09 -3.37
CA ALA A 11 -13.82 -2.32 -3.02
C ALA A 11 -12.35 -2.00 -2.76
N GLN A 12 -11.88 -2.34 -1.56
CA GLN A 12 -10.52 -2.07 -1.14
C GLN A 12 -9.73 -3.38 -1.11
N ILE A 13 -8.43 -3.23 -1.32
CA ILE A 13 -7.46 -4.31 -1.26
C ILE A 13 -6.30 -3.89 -0.38
N GLN A 14 -5.73 -4.87 0.31
CA GLN A 14 -4.43 -4.73 0.94
C GLN A 14 -3.37 -5.29 -0.01
N LEU A 15 -2.34 -4.50 -0.25
CA LEU A 15 -1.10 -4.93 -0.86
C LEU A 15 -0.09 -5.20 0.26
N PHE A 16 0.64 -6.29 0.13
CA PHE A 16 1.87 -6.50 0.86
C PHE A 16 3.00 -6.76 -0.14
N ILE A 17 3.96 -5.84 -0.16
CA ILE A 17 5.02 -5.77 -1.17
C ILE A 17 6.35 -6.08 -0.50
N ILE A 18 7.13 -6.97 -1.13
CA ILE A 18 8.46 -7.38 -0.70
C ILE A 18 9.43 -7.10 -1.85
N SER A 19 10.50 -6.38 -1.54
CA SER A 19 11.49 -5.88 -2.49
C SER A 19 12.73 -5.42 -1.72
N GLU A 20 13.92 -5.51 -2.33
CA GLU A 20 15.13 -4.86 -1.80
C GLU A 20 15.08 -3.34 -1.97
N HIS A 21 14.28 -2.85 -2.91
CA HIS A 21 14.07 -1.44 -3.25
C HIS A 21 12.84 -0.85 -2.55
N TYR A 22 12.48 -1.36 -1.36
CA TYR A 22 11.27 -0.96 -0.64
C TYR A 22 11.23 0.55 -0.29
N GLU A 23 12.37 1.20 -0.09
CA GLU A 23 12.45 2.64 0.19
C GLU A 23 11.97 3.48 -1.00
N GLU A 24 12.39 3.13 -2.22
CA GLU A 24 12.01 3.84 -3.45
C GLU A 24 10.54 3.60 -3.81
N ILE A 25 10.06 2.36 -3.63
CA ILE A 25 8.64 2.02 -3.76
C ILE A 25 7.80 2.82 -2.77
N ARG A 26 8.24 2.89 -1.49
CA ARG A 26 7.56 3.67 -0.44
C ARG A 26 7.39 5.12 -0.87
N GLU A 27 8.46 5.75 -1.36
CA GLU A 27 8.42 7.14 -1.81
C GLU A 27 7.45 7.37 -2.96
N LYS A 28 7.49 6.50 -3.98
CA LYS A 28 6.59 6.58 -5.14
C LYS A 28 5.14 6.35 -4.74
N PHE A 29 4.88 5.46 -3.78
CA PHE A 29 3.54 5.24 -3.26
C PHE A 29 2.99 6.46 -2.51
N LEU A 30 3.84 7.13 -1.72
CA LEU A 30 3.46 8.34 -0.99
C LEU A 30 3.24 9.52 -1.95
N LYS A 31 4.16 9.77 -2.89
CA LYS A 31 4.18 10.96 -3.74
C LYS A 31 3.28 10.84 -4.98
N GLU A 32 3.33 9.72 -5.68
CA GLU A 32 2.67 9.55 -6.98
C GLU A 32 1.35 8.78 -6.86
N LEU A 33 1.35 7.66 -6.13
CA LEU A 33 0.12 6.89 -5.91
C LEU A 33 -0.82 7.59 -4.91
N ASN A 34 -0.30 8.55 -4.13
CA ASN A 34 -0.99 9.21 -3.01
C ASN A 34 -1.68 8.15 -2.12
N ALA A 35 -0.89 7.20 -1.65
CA ALA A 35 -1.32 6.08 -0.82
C ALA A 35 -0.50 6.05 0.47
N GLY A 36 -1.18 5.93 1.60
CA GLY A 36 -0.52 5.73 2.89
C GLY A 36 0.08 4.33 2.95
N VAL A 37 1.25 4.23 3.56
CA VAL A 37 2.03 2.99 3.65
C VAL A 37 2.47 2.76 5.09
N THR A 38 2.51 1.49 5.50
CA THR A 38 3.03 1.04 6.79
C THR A 38 4.20 0.11 6.54
N MET A 39 5.32 0.34 7.21
CA MET A 39 6.48 -0.54 7.13
C MET A 39 6.31 -1.72 8.09
N SER A 40 6.51 -2.94 7.58
CA SER A 40 6.58 -4.17 8.38
C SER A 40 8.01 -4.65 8.41
N TYR A 41 8.58 -4.85 9.59
CA TYR A 41 9.84 -5.58 9.72
C TYR A 41 9.61 -7.04 9.32
N ILE A 42 10.47 -7.57 8.48
CA ILE A 42 10.41 -8.94 7.97
C ILE A 42 11.79 -9.57 8.07
N GLN A 43 11.83 -10.90 8.00
CA GLN A 43 13.05 -11.66 7.80
C GLN A 43 12.85 -12.60 6.62
N THR A 44 13.84 -12.71 5.74
CA THR A 44 13.77 -13.64 4.61
C THR A 44 13.83 -15.09 5.13
N GLY A 45 12.94 -15.95 4.64
CA GLY A 45 12.87 -17.33 5.11
C GLY A 45 14.06 -18.19 4.69
N LEU A 46 14.74 -17.84 3.58
CA LEU A 46 15.88 -18.60 3.07
C LEU A 46 17.21 -18.16 3.70
N LEU A 47 17.50 -16.85 3.68
CA LEU A 47 18.80 -16.31 4.11
C LEU A 47 18.79 -15.86 5.58
N GLY A 48 17.61 -15.69 6.19
CA GLY A 48 17.50 -15.16 7.55
C GLY A 48 17.84 -13.67 7.64
N GLU A 49 17.79 -12.95 6.51
CA GLU A 49 18.16 -11.54 6.45
C GLU A 49 17.00 -10.64 6.86
N ASP A 50 17.29 -9.69 7.74
CA ASP A 50 16.32 -8.69 8.17
C ASP A 50 16.09 -7.66 7.08
N SER A 51 14.82 -7.34 6.83
CA SER A 51 14.41 -6.37 5.81
C SER A 51 13.08 -5.72 6.20
N LYS A 52 12.49 -4.92 5.30
CA LYS A 52 11.17 -4.31 5.50
C LYS A 52 10.26 -4.58 4.30
N GLY A 53 9.04 -4.98 4.58
CA GLY A 53 7.93 -5.05 3.62
C GLY A 53 7.01 -3.83 3.72
N ILE A 54 6.28 -3.55 2.65
CA ILE A 54 5.33 -2.43 2.59
C ILE A 54 3.91 -2.97 2.65
N ILE A 55 3.14 -2.55 3.64
CA ILE A 55 1.69 -2.77 3.70
C ILE A 55 0.99 -1.50 3.24
N CYS A 56 0.07 -1.64 2.30
CA CYS A 56 -0.68 -0.52 1.73
C CYS A 56 -2.13 -0.93 1.48
N VAL A 57 -3.09 -0.08 1.86
CA VAL A 57 -4.51 -0.30 1.54
C VAL A 57 -4.97 0.75 0.54
N ILE A 58 -5.50 0.29 -0.58
CA ILE A 58 -5.92 1.13 -1.70
C ILE A 58 -7.28 0.68 -2.26
N PRO A 59 -8.01 1.59 -2.93
CA PRO A 59 -9.13 1.18 -3.79
C PRO A 59 -8.63 0.22 -4.88
N SER A 60 -9.38 -0.84 -5.18
CA SER A 60 -8.99 -1.86 -6.18
C SER A 60 -8.64 -1.28 -7.55
N ARG A 61 -9.24 -0.16 -7.94
CA ARG A 61 -8.93 0.56 -9.20
C ARG A 61 -7.50 1.09 -9.29
N LYS A 62 -6.81 1.28 -8.16
CA LYS A 62 -5.39 1.72 -8.12
C LYS A 62 -4.41 0.56 -8.25
N LEU A 63 -4.87 -0.70 -8.25
CA LEU A 63 -4.01 -1.89 -8.30
C LEU A 63 -3.08 -1.88 -9.52
N TYR A 64 -3.60 -1.54 -10.70
CA TYR A 64 -2.80 -1.52 -11.92
C TYR A 64 -1.62 -0.55 -11.80
N ASN A 65 -1.87 0.70 -11.42
CA ASN A 65 -0.81 1.70 -11.23
C ASN A 65 0.18 1.28 -10.12
N ALA A 66 -0.31 0.68 -9.03
CA ALA A 66 0.57 0.18 -7.97
C ALA A 66 1.52 -0.90 -8.48
N ASN A 67 1.02 -1.86 -9.27
CA ASN A 67 1.84 -2.90 -9.89
C ASN A 67 2.86 -2.31 -10.88
N GLU A 68 2.46 -1.33 -11.70
CA GLU A 68 3.39 -0.69 -12.65
C GLU A 68 4.52 0.04 -11.93
N ILE A 69 4.21 0.78 -10.86
CA ILE A 69 5.23 1.44 -10.04
C ILE A 69 6.22 0.41 -9.49
N VAL A 70 5.72 -0.64 -8.82
CA VAL A 70 6.58 -1.67 -8.23
C VAL A 70 7.45 -2.34 -9.29
N ARG A 71 6.86 -2.81 -10.39
CA ARG A 71 7.60 -3.51 -11.47
C ARG A 71 8.59 -2.61 -12.19
N SER A 72 8.32 -1.31 -12.28
CA SER A 72 9.25 -0.35 -12.89
C SER A 72 10.49 -0.09 -12.03
N ILE A 73 10.37 -0.27 -10.72
CA ILE A 73 11.45 -0.07 -9.74
C ILE A 73 12.22 -1.37 -9.54
N ASP A 74 11.49 -2.46 -9.30
CA ASP A 74 12.05 -3.77 -9.02
C ASP A 74 11.25 -4.86 -9.74
N PRO A 75 11.76 -5.38 -10.87
CA PRO A 75 11.15 -6.49 -11.60
C PRO A 75 11.06 -7.81 -10.80
N GLU A 76 11.92 -7.99 -9.80
CA GLU A 76 12.00 -9.19 -8.96
C GLU A 76 11.13 -9.07 -7.69
N ALA A 77 10.58 -7.89 -7.42
CA ALA A 77 9.63 -7.69 -6.33
C ALA A 77 8.37 -8.53 -6.51
N PHE A 78 7.81 -9.00 -5.39
CA PHE A 78 6.51 -9.66 -5.40
C PHE A 78 5.50 -8.93 -4.52
N ILE A 79 4.24 -9.04 -4.94
CA ILE A 79 3.10 -8.38 -4.31
C ILE A 79 2.06 -9.44 -4.00
N THR A 80 1.61 -9.49 -2.75
CA THR A 80 0.41 -10.24 -2.39
C THR A 80 -0.78 -9.28 -2.30
N VAL A 81 -1.92 -9.70 -2.85
CA VAL A 81 -3.14 -8.90 -2.87
C VAL A 81 -4.22 -9.60 -2.06
N THR A 82 -4.67 -8.96 -0.99
CA THR A 82 -5.72 -9.48 -0.13
C THR A 82 -6.97 -8.64 -0.28
N LYS A 83 -8.11 -9.28 -0.61
CA LYS A 83 -9.41 -8.62 -0.61
C LYS A 83 -9.86 -8.38 0.83
N ILE A 84 -10.04 -7.11 1.20
CA ILE A 84 -10.47 -6.76 2.55
C ILE A 84 -11.99 -6.61 2.61
N LYS A 85 -12.60 -7.10 3.70
CA LYS A 85 -14.05 -6.99 3.93
C LYS A 85 -14.44 -5.60 4.44
N GLU A 86 -13.62 -5.02 5.30
CA GLU A 86 -13.88 -3.73 5.95
C GLU A 86 -12.55 -3.10 6.37
N VAL A 87 -12.46 -1.77 6.33
CA VAL A 87 -11.37 -0.99 6.92
C VAL A 87 -11.96 0.33 7.45
N LYS A 88 -11.49 0.75 8.63
CA LYS A 88 -11.94 1.98 9.31
C LYS A 88 -10.75 2.82 9.74
N GLY A 89 -10.98 4.12 9.88
CA GLY A 89 -10.00 5.08 10.38
C GLY A 89 -9.78 6.25 9.44
N ARG A 90 -8.78 7.07 9.80
CA ARG A 90 -8.39 8.27 9.05
C ARG A 90 -8.00 7.90 7.62
N GLY A 91 -8.56 8.61 6.64
CA GLY A 91 -8.32 8.36 5.22
C GLY A 91 -9.11 7.21 4.60
N PHE A 92 -9.99 6.56 5.38
CA PHE A 92 -10.90 5.51 4.89
C PHE A 92 -12.35 5.82 5.24
N THR A 93 -12.66 6.01 6.53
CA THR A 93 -14.01 6.37 7.01
C THR A 93 -14.11 7.82 7.46
N SER A 94 -12.98 8.49 7.66
CA SER A 94 -12.88 9.91 8.01
C SER A 94 -12.02 10.62 6.98
N GLU A 95 -12.23 11.92 6.76
CA GLU A 95 -11.48 12.69 5.76
C GLU A 95 -9.96 12.57 5.97
N ARG A 96 -9.24 12.55 4.86
CA ARG A 96 -7.78 12.51 4.83
C ARG A 96 -7.28 13.91 5.16
N GLN A 97 -6.68 14.10 6.33
CA GLN A 97 -5.85 15.27 6.56
C GLN A 97 -4.56 15.08 5.76
N GLN A 98 -4.31 15.98 4.82
CA GLN A 98 -3.04 16.01 4.09
C GLN A 98 -1.97 16.42 5.11
N LEU A 99 -1.16 15.44 5.54
CA LEU A 99 0.06 15.74 6.27
C LEU A 99 1.11 16.07 5.22
N ASP A 100 1.66 17.29 5.26
CA ASP A 100 2.81 17.67 4.45
C ASP A 100 3.97 16.76 4.84
N TYR A 101 4.25 15.76 3.99
CA TYR A 101 5.31 14.80 4.21
C TYR A 101 6.64 15.46 3.86
N ASP A 102 7.33 16.00 4.86
CA ASP A 102 8.69 16.51 4.72
C ASP A 102 9.65 15.31 4.61
N VAL A 103 10.23 15.13 3.42
CA VAL A 103 11.12 14.00 3.04
C VAL A 103 12.53 14.16 3.63
N SER A 104 12.74 15.14 4.52
CA SER A 104 14.05 15.50 5.08
C SER A 104 14.44 14.70 6.34
N LYS A 105 13.72 13.62 6.69
CA LYS A 105 14.01 12.77 7.86
C LYS A 105 14.03 11.29 7.54
#